data_AF-A0A438EI05-F1
#
_entry.id   AF-A0A438EI05-F1
#
_cell.length_a   1.000
_cell.length_b   1.000
_cell.length_c   1.000
_cell.angle_alpha   90.00
_cell.angle_beta   90.00
_cell.angle_gamma   90.00
#
_symmetry.space_group_name_H-M   'P 1'
#
loop_
_entity.id
_entity.type
_entity.pdbx_description
1 polymer ?
#
loop_
_entity_poly.entity_id
_entity_poly.type
_entity_poly.pdbx_seq_one_letter_code
_entity_poly.pdbx_strand_id
1 'polypeptide(L)'
;MIKVGISTPGEARTSYSTPTYKYDSSVPTEPQFLDFIFHSYSDCNRNMDCEDGSAVHDVVSVLSSPNRDYLIRNNGNQVKITSLRGKKIGLYFSASWCGPCRRFTPELVEVYNGLSLKGDFEITFVSADEDDEMFKEYFSEMPWLAIPFSDSDTRDHLDELFRVSGIPHIVIIGENGKVLTDSGVEIIREYGVEGFPFTSERIKELKEQEEVAKREQSLRSILVSDSRDFVISANGMKVPISKLEGRLVGLYFSLSSYKLCVDFTSKLVDVYAKVKAMGESFEIVLISFDDDEESFNEGLGSMPWFALPFKDESCRKLARYFELSTVPTLVMIGPDGKTLHSNVVEAIEEYGIQAYPFTPAKFAELEEIEKAKQEAQTLESILVSGNRDYLIGKHGVKVPVSDLVGKNILLYFSAQWCSPCRAFVPKLTDAYHKIKAKDSGFEVIFISSDKDQTSFDDFFSEMPWLALPFGDERKESLSKMFKVQGIPKVVAIGPTGRTITTQARDLVADHGADAYPFTDERLQEIEAQYEMAKGWPDKLSHALHEEHELALTQHQIYKCDGCDEEGHVWAFSCEECDFDLHPKCALEDGKGTEDDAMDEEKPEEGWICDGKVCFKA
;
A
#
# COMPACT_ATOMS: atom_id res chain seq x y z
N MET A 1 -13.08 -73.44 -19.75
CA MET A 1 -14.42 -73.61 -20.36
C MET A 1 -15.26 -72.41 -19.97
N ILE A 2 -15.81 -71.74 -20.98
CA ILE A 2 -16.87 -70.72 -20.96
C ILE A 2 -16.51 -69.33 -20.41
N LYS A 3 -16.14 -68.46 -21.36
CA LYS A 3 -16.27 -67.00 -21.35
C LYS A 3 -17.73 -66.60 -21.20
N VAL A 4 -18.00 -65.53 -20.45
CA VAL A 4 -19.11 -64.61 -20.73
C VAL A 4 -18.58 -63.20 -20.56
N GLY A 5 -18.41 -62.51 -21.68
CA GLY A 5 -18.18 -61.07 -21.73
C GLY A 5 -19.52 -60.37 -21.88
N ILE A 6 -19.69 -59.26 -21.16
CA ILE A 6 -20.74 -58.28 -21.43
C ILE A 6 -20.05 -56.92 -21.46
N SER A 7 -20.09 -56.34 -22.65
CA SER A 7 -19.65 -55.01 -23.04
C SER A 7 -20.58 -53.94 -22.47
N THR A 8 -20.01 -52.92 -21.81
CA THR A 8 -20.69 -51.66 -21.48
C THR A 8 -20.34 -50.59 -22.52
N PRO A 9 -21.27 -49.71 -22.92
CA PRO A 9 -21.00 -48.63 -23.88
C PRO A 9 -20.23 -47.49 -23.21
N GLY A 10 -19.29 -46.90 -23.95
CA GLY A 10 -18.54 -45.72 -23.54
C GLY A 10 -19.41 -44.46 -23.65
N GLU A 11 -19.56 -43.76 -22.53
CA GLU A 11 -19.99 -42.36 -22.51
C GLU A 11 -18.75 -41.46 -22.51
N ALA A 12 -18.72 -40.55 -23.49
CA ALA A 12 -17.73 -39.50 -23.60
C ALA A 12 -17.88 -38.52 -22.43
N ARG A 13 -16.90 -38.52 -21.52
CA ARG A 13 -16.73 -37.45 -20.53
C ARG A 13 -16.07 -36.24 -21.20
N THR A 14 -16.86 -35.21 -21.50
CA THR A 14 -16.35 -33.84 -21.59
C THR A 14 -16.09 -33.36 -20.17
N SER A 15 -14.83 -33.35 -19.76
CA SER A 15 -14.36 -32.78 -18.50
C SER A 15 -14.39 -31.26 -18.60
N TYR A 16 -15.44 -30.62 -18.09
CA TYR A 16 -15.35 -29.23 -17.67
C TYR A 16 -14.82 -29.21 -16.24
N SER A 17 -13.58 -28.77 -16.09
CA SER A 17 -12.93 -28.51 -14.82
C SER A 17 -13.54 -27.26 -14.19
N THR A 18 -14.35 -27.43 -13.15
CA THR A 18 -14.68 -26.35 -12.22
C THR A 18 -13.47 -26.04 -11.35
N PRO A 19 -13.03 -24.78 -11.20
CA PRO A 19 -11.98 -24.42 -10.25
C PRO A 19 -12.52 -24.62 -8.84
N THR A 20 -11.90 -25.52 -8.08
CA THR A 20 -12.16 -25.68 -6.65
C THR A 20 -11.29 -24.67 -5.91
N TYR A 21 -11.90 -23.57 -5.43
CA TYR A 21 -11.23 -22.64 -4.53
C TYR A 21 -11.14 -23.28 -3.14
N LYS A 22 -9.94 -23.72 -2.75
CA LYS A 22 -9.65 -24.10 -1.37
C LYS A 22 -9.43 -22.82 -0.55
N TYR A 23 -10.40 -22.49 0.29
CA TYR A 23 -10.28 -21.40 1.27
C TYR A 23 -9.59 -21.93 2.54
N ASP A 24 -8.49 -21.29 2.93
CA ASP A 24 -7.76 -21.54 4.17
C ASP A 24 -8.43 -20.78 5.33
N SER A 25 -8.83 -21.50 6.38
CA SER A 25 -9.63 -21.01 7.51
C SER A 25 -8.78 -20.39 8.62
N SER A 26 -7.83 -19.52 8.26
CA SER A 26 -7.04 -18.76 9.23
C SER A 26 -7.63 -17.37 9.51
N VAL A 27 -7.53 -16.95 10.78
CA VAL A 27 -7.94 -15.65 11.34
C VAL A 27 -7.39 -14.50 10.47
N PRO A 28 -8.17 -13.46 10.13
CA PRO A 28 -7.75 -12.43 9.19
C PRO A 28 -6.51 -11.68 9.71
N THR A 29 -5.52 -11.51 8.83
CA THR A 29 -4.28 -10.78 9.10
C THR A 29 -4.49 -9.27 8.99
N GLU A 30 -3.63 -8.54 9.70
CA GLU A 30 -3.47 -7.08 9.84
C GLU A 30 -3.80 -6.18 8.62
N PRO A 31 -3.57 -6.57 7.35
CA PRO A 31 -3.89 -5.71 6.19
C PRO A 31 -5.39 -5.54 5.90
N GLN A 32 -6.24 -6.52 6.24
CA GLN A 32 -7.64 -6.54 5.74
C GLN A 32 -8.57 -5.48 6.35
N PHE A 33 -8.21 -4.93 7.51
CA PHE A 33 -9.01 -3.89 8.19
C PHE A 33 -8.60 -2.47 7.75
N LEU A 34 -7.30 -2.23 7.53
CA LEU A 34 -6.83 -0.96 6.98
C LEU A 34 -7.20 -0.84 5.50
N ASP A 35 -7.15 -1.94 4.73
CA ASP A 35 -7.72 -1.99 3.38
C ASP A 35 -9.24 -1.73 3.39
N PHE A 36 -9.94 -2.12 4.45
CA PHE A 36 -11.37 -1.85 4.59
C PHE A 36 -11.71 -0.37 4.86
N ILE A 37 -10.86 0.37 5.59
CA ILE A 37 -11.07 1.81 5.84
C ILE A 37 -10.49 2.68 4.72
N PHE A 38 -9.36 2.30 4.12
CA PHE A 38 -8.54 3.20 3.30
C PHE A 38 -8.41 2.82 1.82
N HIS A 39 -8.75 1.59 1.41
CA HIS A 39 -8.59 1.15 0.01
C HIS A 39 -9.71 1.62 -0.94
N SER A 40 -10.54 2.61 -0.55
CA SER A 40 -11.38 3.33 -1.53
C SER A 40 -10.65 4.50 -2.21
N TYR A 41 -9.37 4.76 -1.87
CA TYR A 41 -8.65 5.94 -2.36
C TYR A 41 -7.56 5.70 -3.43
N SER A 42 -7.22 4.46 -3.79
CA SER A 42 -6.12 4.21 -4.76
C SER A 42 -6.53 3.69 -6.15
N ASP A 43 -7.81 3.40 -6.42
CA ASP A 43 -8.26 2.99 -7.76
C ASP A 43 -9.10 4.05 -8.50
N CYS A 44 -8.91 5.33 -8.16
CA CYS A 44 -9.35 6.44 -9.00
C CYS A 44 -8.43 6.63 -10.21
N ASN A 45 -8.31 5.62 -11.07
CA ASN A 45 -7.97 5.84 -12.48
C ASN A 45 -8.35 4.69 -13.43
N ARG A 46 -9.44 3.97 -13.14
CA ARG A 46 -10.24 3.43 -14.23
C ARG A 46 -11.43 4.36 -14.42
N ASN A 47 -11.25 5.34 -15.33
CA ASN A 47 -12.37 5.76 -16.17
C ASN A 47 -12.85 4.50 -16.91
N MET A 48 -13.65 3.70 -16.23
CA MET A 48 -14.61 2.86 -16.91
C MET A 48 -15.75 3.83 -17.20
N ASP A 49 -15.55 4.62 -18.26
CA ASP A 49 -16.67 5.18 -18.97
C ASP A 49 -17.63 4.01 -19.16
N CYS A 50 -18.79 4.06 -18.51
CA CYS A 50 -19.89 3.15 -18.80
C CYS A 50 -20.35 3.47 -20.23
N GLU A 51 -19.56 3.07 -21.24
CA GLU A 51 -20.04 2.88 -22.60
C GLU A 51 -20.98 1.67 -22.59
N ASP A 52 -22.17 1.89 -22.05
CA ASP A 52 -23.48 1.53 -22.61
C ASP A 52 -24.59 1.76 -21.56
N GLY A 53 -24.85 3.02 -21.20
CA GLY A 53 -26.01 3.42 -20.39
C GLY A 53 -27.36 3.32 -21.13
N SER A 54 -27.46 2.51 -22.19
CA SER A 54 -28.66 2.41 -23.05
C SER A 54 -29.57 1.23 -22.76
N ALA A 55 -29.11 0.21 -22.03
CA ALA A 55 -29.95 -0.94 -21.68
C ALA A 55 -31.01 -0.56 -20.65
N VAL A 56 -32.27 -0.53 -21.09
CA VAL A 56 -33.44 -0.34 -20.24
C VAL A 56 -33.92 -1.72 -19.79
N HIS A 57 -33.76 -2.02 -18.52
CA HIS A 57 -34.20 -3.27 -17.91
C HIS A 57 -35.62 -3.11 -17.37
N ASP A 58 -36.59 -3.82 -17.93
CA ASP A 58 -37.87 -3.95 -17.24
C ASP A 58 -37.67 -4.82 -16.00
N VAL A 59 -37.62 -4.17 -14.83
CA VAL A 59 -37.43 -4.80 -13.51
C VAL A 59 -38.37 -5.98 -13.31
N VAL A 60 -39.62 -5.88 -13.79
CA VAL A 60 -40.57 -6.99 -13.66
C VAL A 60 -40.12 -8.19 -14.48
N SER A 61 -39.72 -7.96 -15.73
CA SER A 61 -39.25 -9.03 -16.61
C SER A 61 -37.96 -9.67 -16.09
N VAL A 62 -36.99 -8.86 -15.66
CA VAL A 62 -35.67 -9.32 -15.19
C VAL A 62 -35.75 -10.13 -13.90
N LEU A 63 -36.69 -9.79 -13.00
CA LEU A 63 -36.87 -10.49 -11.73
C LEU A 63 -37.87 -11.66 -11.81
N SER A 64 -38.52 -11.90 -12.96
CA SER A 64 -39.53 -12.94 -13.13
C SER A 64 -38.99 -14.14 -13.91
N SER A 65 -39.61 -15.30 -13.72
CA SER A 65 -39.39 -16.47 -14.57
C SER A 65 -40.74 -16.98 -15.10
N PRO A 66 -40.78 -17.84 -16.15
CA PRO A 66 -42.05 -18.31 -16.72
C PRO A 66 -43.03 -18.92 -15.69
N ASN A 67 -42.50 -19.43 -14.57
CA ASN A 67 -43.26 -20.07 -13.51
C ASN A 67 -43.27 -19.30 -12.18
N ARG A 68 -42.70 -18.08 -12.11
CA ARG A 68 -42.62 -17.28 -10.88
C ARG A 68 -42.85 -15.79 -11.12
N ASP A 69 -43.85 -15.23 -10.44
CA ASP A 69 -44.18 -13.79 -10.44
C ASP A 69 -43.99 -13.12 -9.05
N TYR A 70 -43.30 -13.78 -8.13
CA TYR A 70 -43.11 -13.33 -6.74
C TYR A 70 -41.65 -13.39 -6.26
N LEU A 71 -41.30 -12.52 -5.32
CA LEU A 71 -40.11 -12.61 -4.46
C LEU A 71 -40.52 -13.08 -3.07
N ILE A 72 -39.55 -13.43 -2.22
CA ILE A 72 -39.81 -13.84 -0.84
C ILE A 72 -39.24 -12.83 0.16
N ARG A 73 -39.92 -12.67 1.29
CA ARG A 73 -39.39 -12.04 2.51
C ARG A 73 -38.69 -13.06 3.38
N ASN A 74 -37.87 -12.60 4.33
CA ASN A 74 -37.19 -13.43 5.31
C ASN A 74 -38.13 -14.26 6.21
N ASN A 75 -39.41 -13.89 6.31
CA ASN A 75 -40.46 -14.65 6.97
C ASN A 75 -41.22 -15.64 6.06
N GLY A 76 -40.75 -15.83 4.81
CA GLY A 76 -41.35 -16.71 3.82
C GLY A 76 -42.54 -16.11 3.05
N ASN A 77 -43.00 -14.89 3.40
CA ASN A 77 -44.12 -14.27 2.69
C ASN A 77 -43.74 -13.93 1.25
N GLN A 78 -44.63 -14.26 0.32
CA GLN A 78 -44.47 -13.95 -1.09
C GLN A 78 -44.95 -12.53 -1.39
N VAL A 79 -44.16 -11.81 -2.18
CA VAL A 79 -44.44 -10.44 -2.64
C VAL A 79 -44.44 -10.43 -4.15
N LYS A 80 -45.54 -10.00 -4.79
CA LYS A 80 -45.62 -9.91 -6.24
C LYS A 80 -44.59 -8.93 -6.79
N ILE A 81 -43.85 -9.34 -7.82
CA ILE A 81 -42.82 -8.52 -8.46
C ILE A 81 -43.42 -7.22 -9.01
N THR A 82 -44.68 -7.24 -9.47
CA THR A 82 -45.38 -6.06 -9.98
C THR A 82 -45.53 -4.93 -8.95
N SER A 83 -45.42 -5.23 -7.64
CA SER A 83 -45.41 -4.22 -6.57
C SER A 83 -44.12 -3.38 -6.52
N LEU A 84 -43.09 -3.80 -7.25
CA LEU A 84 -41.81 -3.09 -7.38
C LEU A 84 -41.79 -2.06 -8.51
N ARG A 85 -42.85 -1.97 -9.31
CA ARG A 85 -42.93 -1.00 -10.42
C ARG A 85 -42.80 0.44 -9.90
N GLY A 86 -41.93 1.21 -10.54
CA GLY A 86 -41.68 2.61 -10.19
C GLY A 86 -40.82 2.80 -8.94
N LYS A 87 -40.27 1.71 -8.36
CA LYS A 87 -39.26 1.81 -7.30
C LYS A 87 -37.85 1.75 -7.89
N LYS A 88 -36.90 2.32 -7.17
CA LYS A 88 -35.47 2.06 -7.38
C LYS A 88 -35.13 0.72 -6.71
N ILE A 89 -34.40 -0.14 -7.42
CA ILE A 89 -34.10 -1.50 -6.97
C ILE A 89 -32.60 -1.68 -6.82
N GLY A 90 -32.15 -2.14 -5.65
CA GLY A 90 -30.80 -2.65 -5.46
C GLY A 90 -30.76 -4.16 -5.63
N LEU A 91 -30.05 -4.68 -6.63
CA LEU A 91 -29.77 -6.11 -6.77
C LEU A 91 -28.52 -6.44 -5.96
N TYR A 92 -28.70 -7.07 -4.80
CA TYR A 92 -27.61 -7.34 -3.87
C TYR A 92 -27.11 -8.79 -4.02
N PHE A 93 -25.92 -8.95 -4.59
CA PHE A 93 -25.25 -10.24 -4.76
C PHE A 93 -24.33 -10.49 -3.58
N SER A 94 -24.57 -11.58 -2.85
CA SER A 94 -23.87 -11.88 -1.60
C SER A 94 -24.04 -13.36 -1.22
N ALA A 95 -23.21 -13.83 -0.28
CA ALA A 95 -23.34 -15.17 0.30
C ALA A 95 -22.93 -15.18 1.78
N SER A 96 -23.45 -16.15 2.52
CA SER A 96 -23.17 -16.36 3.94
C SER A 96 -21.72 -16.74 4.21
N TRP A 97 -21.08 -17.49 3.31
CA TRP A 97 -19.67 -17.92 3.42
C TRP A 97 -18.68 -16.76 3.17
N CYS A 98 -19.13 -15.67 2.54
CA CYS A 98 -18.30 -14.52 2.19
C CYS A 98 -18.10 -13.56 3.37
N GLY A 99 -16.87 -13.53 3.92
CA GLY A 99 -16.50 -12.64 5.03
C GLY A 99 -16.73 -11.13 4.78
N PRO A 100 -16.31 -10.57 3.63
CA PRO A 100 -16.60 -9.17 3.28
C PRO A 100 -18.12 -8.87 3.18
N CYS A 101 -18.91 -9.84 2.74
CA CYS A 101 -20.36 -9.71 2.62
C CYS A 101 -21.04 -9.63 3.99
N ARG A 102 -20.67 -10.53 4.92
CA ARG A 102 -21.17 -10.51 6.30
C ARG A 102 -20.87 -9.20 7.03
N ARG A 103 -19.76 -8.53 6.67
CA ARG A 103 -19.42 -7.20 7.20
C ARG A 103 -20.24 -6.08 6.56
N PHE A 104 -20.52 -6.15 5.26
CA PHE A 104 -21.28 -5.12 4.55
C PHE A 104 -22.78 -5.16 4.83
N THR A 105 -23.36 -6.35 5.02
CA THR A 105 -24.82 -6.51 5.20
C THR A 105 -25.39 -5.65 6.34
N PRO A 106 -24.80 -5.60 7.55
CA PRO A 106 -25.27 -4.71 8.61
C PRO A 106 -25.32 -3.23 8.20
N GLU A 107 -24.31 -2.75 7.47
CA GLU A 107 -24.27 -1.36 6.96
C GLU A 107 -25.38 -1.11 5.95
N LEU A 108 -25.60 -2.08 5.05
CA LEU A 108 -26.67 -2.01 4.06
C LEU A 108 -28.05 -2.03 4.74
N VAL A 109 -28.22 -2.77 5.83
CA VAL A 109 -29.44 -2.76 6.65
C VAL A 109 -29.69 -1.38 7.26
N GLU A 110 -28.67 -0.72 7.80
CA GLU A 110 -28.80 0.64 8.34
C GLU A 110 -29.26 1.63 7.26
N VAL A 111 -28.63 1.61 6.08
CA VAL A 111 -28.99 2.48 4.95
C VAL A 111 -30.39 2.17 4.42
N TYR A 112 -30.72 0.89 4.26
CA TYR A 112 -32.06 0.46 3.85
C TYR A 112 -33.13 0.96 4.82
N ASN A 113 -32.92 0.80 6.12
CA ASN A 113 -33.87 1.26 7.14
C ASN A 113 -34.05 2.79 7.08
N GLY A 114 -32.96 3.54 6.90
CA GLY A 114 -33.00 5.00 6.74
C GLY A 114 -33.77 5.48 5.49
N LEU A 115 -33.74 4.68 4.41
CA LEU A 115 -34.43 5.01 3.15
C LEU A 115 -35.85 4.44 3.05
N SER A 116 -36.13 3.32 3.71
CA SER A 116 -37.42 2.61 3.63
C SER A 116 -38.61 3.47 4.10
N LEU A 117 -38.37 4.46 4.97
CA LEU A 117 -39.38 5.44 5.37
C LEU A 117 -39.88 6.32 4.22
N LYS A 118 -39.10 6.47 3.15
CA LYS A 118 -39.45 7.25 1.96
C LYS A 118 -40.27 6.45 0.94
N GLY A 119 -40.18 5.11 0.96
CA GLY A 119 -40.98 4.19 0.12
C GLY A 119 -40.46 3.90 -1.29
N ASP A 120 -39.41 4.59 -1.74
CA ASP A 120 -38.98 4.63 -3.15
C ASP A 120 -37.78 3.70 -3.47
N PHE A 121 -37.29 2.95 -2.48
CA PHE A 121 -36.13 2.05 -2.62
C PHE A 121 -36.46 0.66 -2.06
N GLU A 122 -36.11 -0.39 -2.80
CA GLU A 122 -36.23 -1.79 -2.37
C GLU A 122 -34.97 -2.57 -2.76
N ILE A 123 -34.59 -3.56 -1.97
CA ILE A 123 -33.45 -4.44 -2.28
C ILE A 123 -33.98 -5.83 -2.63
N THR A 124 -33.36 -6.46 -3.64
CA THR A 124 -33.55 -7.86 -3.98
C THR A 124 -32.23 -8.60 -3.82
N PHE A 125 -32.18 -9.47 -2.82
CA PHE A 125 -31.05 -10.35 -2.56
C PHE A 125 -30.97 -11.47 -3.60
N VAL A 126 -29.80 -11.60 -4.20
CA VAL A 126 -29.40 -12.65 -5.14
C VAL A 126 -28.30 -13.45 -4.44
N SER A 127 -28.69 -14.58 -3.85
CA SER A 127 -27.79 -15.40 -3.06
C SER A 127 -26.83 -16.20 -3.94
N ALA A 128 -25.56 -16.24 -3.56
CA ALA A 128 -24.56 -17.18 -4.06
C ALA A 128 -24.24 -18.31 -3.05
N ASP A 129 -25.15 -18.56 -2.11
CA ASP A 129 -25.04 -19.70 -1.19
C ASP A 129 -25.20 -21.02 -1.96
N GLU A 130 -24.54 -22.06 -1.46
CA GLU A 130 -24.52 -23.39 -2.11
C GLU A 130 -25.74 -24.23 -1.74
N ASP A 131 -26.40 -23.92 -0.62
CA ASP A 131 -27.59 -24.61 -0.16
C ASP A 131 -28.63 -23.69 0.50
N ASP A 132 -29.84 -24.25 0.63
CA ASP A 132 -31.03 -23.55 1.13
C ASP A 132 -30.97 -23.26 2.64
N GLU A 133 -30.20 -24.01 3.43
CA GLU A 133 -30.03 -23.77 4.86
C GLU A 133 -29.14 -22.54 5.08
N MET A 134 -27.98 -22.48 4.41
CA MET A 134 -27.07 -21.33 4.41
C MET A 134 -27.77 -20.05 3.92
N PHE A 135 -28.56 -20.16 2.85
CA PHE A 135 -29.38 -19.06 2.34
C PHE A 135 -30.36 -18.55 3.41
N LYS A 136 -31.13 -19.45 4.04
CA LYS A 136 -32.16 -19.08 5.02
C LYS A 136 -31.57 -18.45 6.27
N GLU A 137 -30.47 -19.01 6.78
CA GLU A 137 -29.79 -18.49 7.97
C GLU A 137 -29.36 -17.03 7.72
N TYR A 138 -28.65 -16.78 6.63
CA TYR A 138 -28.14 -15.45 6.32
C TYR A 138 -29.24 -14.46 5.90
N PHE A 139 -30.22 -14.90 5.10
CA PHE A 139 -31.35 -14.06 4.71
C PHE A 139 -32.27 -13.69 5.89
N SER A 140 -32.25 -14.47 7.00
CA SER A 140 -33.05 -14.16 8.19
C SER A 140 -32.71 -12.79 8.80
N GLU A 141 -31.47 -12.33 8.63
CA GLU A 141 -30.97 -11.05 9.13
C GLU A 141 -31.33 -9.85 8.23
N MET A 142 -31.90 -10.10 7.05
CA MET A 142 -32.13 -9.08 6.02
C MET A 142 -33.59 -8.60 5.97
N PRO A 143 -33.87 -7.28 5.98
CA PRO A 143 -35.23 -6.75 5.97
C PRO A 143 -35.90 -6.69 4.58
N TRP A 144 -35.17 -7.02 3.52
CA TRP A 144 -35.58 -6.86 2.12
C TRP A 144 -36.07 -8.17 1.47
N LEU A 145 -36.23 -8.15 0.14
CA LEU A 145 -36.74 -9.28 -0.65
C LEU A 145 -35.61 -10.14 -1.19
N ALA A 146 -35.89 -11.40 -1.56
CA ALA A 146 -34.93 -12.27 -2.24
C ALA A 146 -35.56 -13.02 -3.41
N ILE A 147 -34.73 -13.37 -4.40
CA ILE A 147 -35.03 -14.44 -5.35
C ILE A 147 -35.08 -15.75 -4.55
N PRO A 148 -36.16 -16.56 -4.64
CA PRO A 148 -36.19 -17.84 -3.95
C PRO A 148 -34.99 -18.71 -4.32
N PHE A 149 -34.38 -19.37 -3.33
CA PHE A 149 -33.19 -20.20 -3.56
C PHE A 149 -33.43 -21.28 -4.64
N SER A 150 -34.65 -21.80 -4.74
CA SER A 150 -35.06 -22.79 -5.73
C SER A 150 -35.05 -22.28 -7.19
N ASP A 151 -34.98 -20.97 -7.42
CA ASP A 151 -34.92 -20.35 -8.75
C ASP A 151 -33.47 -19.99 -9.08
N SER A 152 -32.63 -21.01 -9.28
CA SER A 152 -31.22 -20.83 -9.68
C SER A 152 -31.11 -20.15 -11.04
N ASP A 153 -31.98 -20.50 -12.00
CA ASP A 153 -31.94 -19.95 -13.36
C ASP A 153 -32.05 -18.42 -13.37
N THR A 154 -32.93 -17.84 -12.53
CA THR A 154 -32.99 -16.37 -12.41
C THR A 154 -31.74 -15.81 -11.75
N ARG A 155 -31.19 -16.47 -10.71
CA ARG A 155 -29.98 -15.99 -10.01
C ARG A 155 -28.78 -15.98 -10.95
N ASP A 156 -28.55 -17.08 -11.68
CA ASP A 156 -27.47 -17.23 -12.65
C ASP A 156 -27.63 -16.23 -13.80
N HIS A 157 -28.86 -16.03 -14.30
CA HIS A 157 -29.13 -15.03 -15.33
C HIS A 157 -28.82 -13.60 -14.87
N LEU A 158 -29.14 -13.24 -13.62
CA LEU A 158 -28.82 -11.92 -13.07
C LEU A 158 -27.30 -11.73 -12.91
N ASP A 159 -26.60 -12.75 -12.45
CA ASP A 159 -25.14 -12.74 -12.30
C ASP A 159 -24.45 -12.49 -13.66
N GLU A 160 -24.86 -13.21 -14.69
CA GLU A 160 -24.37 -13.04 -16.07
C GLU A 160 -24.75 -11.69 -16.67
N LEU A 161 -26.01 -11.27 -16.51
CA LEU A 161 -26.54 -10.03 -17.10
C LEU A 161 -25.78 -8.80 -16.59
N PHE A 162 -25.44 -8.79 -15.30
CA PHE A 162 -24.71 -7.70 -14.66
C PHE A 162 -23.21 -7.95 -14.53
N ARG A 163 -22.70 -9.05 -15.09
CA ARG A 163 -21.27 -9.40 -15.14
C ARG A 163 -20.60 -9.36 -13.76
N VAL A 164 -21.27 -9.95 -12.77
CA VAL A 164 -20.78 -9.96 -11.39
C VAL A 164 -19.49 -10.78 -11.31
N SER A 165 -18.37 -10.12 -10.99
CA SER A 165 -17.04 -10.76 -10.93
C SER A 165 -16.58 -11.08 -9.50
N GLY A 166 -17.33 -10.63 -8.49
CA GLY A 166 -17.05 -10.86 -7.08
C GLY A 166 -18.20 -10.38 -6.18
N ILE A 167 -18.19 -10.79 -4.92
CA ILE A 167 -19.18 -10.40 -3.91
C ILE A 167 -18.51 -9.84 -2.65
N PRO A 168 -19.13 -8.89 -1.91
CA PRO A 168 -20.47 -8.32 -2.16
C PRO A 168 -20.49 -7.41 -3.39
N HIS A 169 -21.60 -7.44 -4.13
CA HIS A 169 -21.84 -6.56 -5.28
C HIS A 169 -23.27 -6.04 -5.24
N ILE A 170 -23.51 -4.78 -5.63
CA ILE A 170 -24.86 -4.22 -5.67
C ILE A 170 -25.04 -3.30 -6.87
N VAL A 171 -25.97 -3.68 -7.75
CA VAL A 171 -26.38 -2.88 -8.90
C VAL A 171 -27.64 -2.12 -8.53
N ILE A 172 -27.62 -0.80 -8.69
CA ILE A 172 -28.79 0.05 -8.44
C ILE A 172 -29.47 0.37 -9.76
N ILE A 173 -30.73 -0.02 -9.88
CA ILE A 173 -31.58 0.21 -11.04
C ILE A 173 -32.62 1.28 -10.69
N GLY A 174 -32.77 2.28 -11.56
CA GLY A 174 -33.73 3.36 -11.43
C GLY A 174 -35.16 2.93 -11.78
N GLU A 175 -36.11 3.81 -11.49
CA GLU A 175 -37.55 3.57 -11.69
C GLU A 175 -37.93 3.31 -13.16
N ASN A 176 -37.11 3.81 -14.09
CA ASN A 176 -37.26 3.64 -15.53
C ASN A 176 -36.52 2.41 -16.07
N GLY A 177 -35.92 1.59 -15.19
CA GLY A 177 -35.18 0.39 -15.59
C GLY A 177 -33.73 0.63 -16.00
N LYS A 178 -33.23 1.86 -15.96
CA LYS A 178 -31.82 2.14 -16.24
C LYS A 178 -30.94 1.82 -15.04
N VAL A 179 -29.76 1.26 -15.28
CA VAL A 179 -28.72 1.15 -14.24
C VAL A 179 -28.25 2.55 -13.86
N LEU A 180 -28.37 2.91 -12.58
CA LEU A 180 -27.88 4.17 -12.02
C LEU A 180 -26.40 4.06 -11.63
N THR A 181 -26.01 2.90 -11.11
CA THR A 181 -24.63 2.54 -10.76
C THR A 181 -24.50 1.03 -10.59
N ASP A 182 -23.35 0.49 -10.97
CA ASP A 182 -22.88 -0.88 -10.67
C ASP A 182 -21.93 -0.92 -9.45
N SER A 183 -21.54 0.25 -8.95
CA SER A 183 -20.58 0.45 -7.87
C SER A 183 -21.29 0.74 -6.54
N GLY A 184 -22.49 0.17 -6.35
CA GLY A 184 -23.34 0.55 -5.23
C GLY A 184 -22.77 0.19 -3.86
N VAL A 185 -21.89 -0.81 -3.75
CA VAL A 185 -21.25 -1.19 -2.48
C VAL A 185 -20.35 -0.06 -2.01
N GLU A 186 -19.54 0.46 -2.92
CA GLU A 186 -18.63 1.58 -2.67
C GLU A 186 -19.42 2.83 -2.29
N ILE A 187 -20.42 3.19 -3.09
CA ILE A 187 -21.25 4.38 -2.83
C ILE A 187 -21.98 4.29 -1.49
N ILE A 188 -22.54 3.13 -1.14
CA ILE A 188 -23.27 2.93 0.11
C ILE A 188 -22.31 2.98 1.30
N ARG A 189 -21.12 2.37 1.19
CA ARG A 189 -20.08 2.48 2.24
C ARG A 189 -19.63 3.91 2.45
N GLU A 190 -19.44 4.64 1.36
CA GLU A 190 -18.90 6.00 1.39
C GLU A 190 -19.93 7.05 1.84
N TYR A 191 -21.14 7.04 1.29
CA TYR A 191 -22.11 8.11 1.47
C TYR A 191 -23.37 7.68 2.22
N GLY A 192 -23.53 6.39 2.52
CA GLY A 192 -24.68 5.87 3.24
C GLY A 192 -26.02 6.37 2.66
N VAL A 193 -26.85 6.94 3.52
CA VAL A 193 -28.16 7.50 3.13
C VAL A 193 -28.05 8.78 2.28
N GLU A 194 -26.97 9.56 2.41
CA GLU A 194 -26.78 10.81 1.66
C GLU A 194 -26.54 10.56 0.16
N GLY A 195 -25.98 9.38 -0.15
CA GLY A 195 -25.72 8.92 -1.50
C GLY A 195 -26.99 8.73 -2.33
N PHE A 196 -28.15 8.53 -1.69
CA PHE A 196 -29.43 8.36 -2.38
C PHE A 196 -29.77 9.60 -3.25
N PRO A 197 -30.20 9.45 -4.52
CA PRO A 197 -30.67 8.22 -5.20
C PRO A 197 -29.60 7.33 -5.83
N PHE A 198 -28.34 7.48 -5.42
CA PHE A 198 -27.17 6.71 -5.90
C PHE A 198 -26.87 6.94 -7.39
N THR A 199 -27.20 8.13 -7.89
CA THR A 199 -26.87 8.55 -9.26
C THR A 199 -25.49 9.18 -9.30
N SER A 200 -24.82 9.08 -10.44
CA SER A 200 -23.53 9.74 -10.67
C SER A 200 -23.59 11.24 -10.42
N GLU A 201 -24.70 11.91 -10.79
CA GLU A 201 -24.91 13.33 -10.51
C GLU A 201 -24.97 13.62 -9.02
N ARG A 202 -25.67 12.79 -8.23
CA ARG A 202 -25.77 12.96 -6.78
C ARG A 202 -24.41 12.80 -6.10
N ILE A 203 -23.64 11.80 -6.52
CA ILE A 203 -22.29 11.57 -5.97
C ILE A 203 -21.36 12.73 -6.36
N LYS A 204 -21.48 13.26 -7.58
CA LYS A 204 -20.74 14.46 -8.00
C LYS A 204 -21.09 15.67 -7.15
N GLU A 205 -22.37 15.91 -6.89
CA GLU A 205 -22.83 17.00 -6.00
C GLU A 205 -22.24 16.87 -4.58
N LEU A 206 -22.24 15.67 -4.01
CA LEU A 206 -21.67 15.42 -2.68
C LEU A 206 -20.16 15.71 -2.65
N LYS A 207 -19.43 15.25 -3.67
CA LYS A 207 -17.99 15.54 -3.82
C LYS A 207 -17.73 17.05 -3.94
N GLU A 208 -18.52 17.76 -4.75
CA GLU A 208 -18.41 19.22 -4.88
C GLU A 208 -18.69 19.95 -3.55
N GLN A 209 -19.68 19.49 -2.79
CA GLN A 209 -20.00 20.02 -1.45
C GLN A 209 -18.84 19.80 -0.46
N GLU A 210 -18.20 18.63 -0.48
CA GLU A 210 -17.03 18.34 0.35
C GLU A 210 -15.84 19.22 -0.03
N GLU A 211 -15.59 19.45 -1.31
CA GLU A 211 -14.53 20.34 -1.77
C GLU A 211 -14.79 21.82 -1.40
N VAL A 212 -16.05 22.26 -1.43
CA VAL A 212 -16.43 23.57 -0.87
C VAL A 212 -16.16 23.60 0.63
N ALA A 213 -16.55 22.56 1.36
CA ALA A 213 -16.32 22.47 2.81
C ALA A 213 -14.83 22.38 3.18
N LYS A 214 -13.96 21.83 2.31
CA LYS A 214 -12.49 21.90 2.45
C LYS A 214 -11.98 23.33 2.29
N ARG A 215 -12.45 24.07 1.27
CA ARG A 215 -12.05 25.48 1.07
C ARG A 215 -12.53 26.39 2.20
N GLU A 216 -13.79 26.24 2.61
CA GLU A 216 -14.44 27.06 3.64
C GLU A 216 -14.32 26.47 5.05
N GLN A 217 -13.42 25.50 5.22
CA GLN A 217 -13.26 24.72 6.45
C GLN A 217 -13.31 25.57 7.72
N SER A 218 -14.10 25.09 8.67
CA SER A 218 -14.20 25.56 10.05
C SER A 218 -14.35 24.35 10.96
N LEU A 219 -14.15 24.53 12.27
CA LEU A 219 -14.38 23.44 13.22
C LEU A 219 -15.83 22.92 13.16
N ARG A 220 -16.80 23.81 12.89
CA ARG A 220 -18.20 23.41 12.72
C ARG A 220 -18.43 22.60 11.47
N SER A 221 -17.87 23.00 10.32
CA SER A 221 -18.06 22.22 9.08
C SER A 221 -17.43 20.83 9.14
N ILE A 222 -16.45 20.63 10.02
CA ILE A 222 -15.83 19.33 10.30
C ILE A 222 -16.70 18.53 11.27
N LEU A 223 -17.01 19.10 12.44
CA LEU A 223 -17.58 18.32 13.56
C LEU A 223 -19.10 18.38 13.66
N VAL A 224 -19.82 19.28 12.99
CA VAL A 224 -21.29 19.35 13.04
C VAL A 224 -21.87 18.55 11.89
N SER A 225 -22.89 17.74 12.18
CA SER A 225 -23.73 17.08 11.17
C SER A 225 -25.18 17.58 11.31
N ASP A 226 -26.04 17.21 10.37
CA ASP A 226 -27.48 17.51 10.43
C ASP A 226 -28.15 16.90 11.68
N SER A 227 -27.58 15.81 12.19
CA SER A 227 -28.07 15.03 13.33
C SER A 227 -27.42 15.42 14.67
N ARG A 228 -26.29 16.13 14.67
CA ARG A 228 -25.47 16.36 15.89
C ARG A 228 -24.66 17.65 15.87
N ASP A 229 -24.70 18.37 17.00
CA ASP A 229 -23.90 19.59 17.26
C ASP A 229 -23.03 19.52 18.54
N PHE A 230 -22.81 18.32 19.08
CA PHE A 230 -22.06 18.07 20.32
C PHE A 230 -20.99 16.99 20.16
N VAL A 231 -20.01 16.99 21.06
CA VAL A 231 -19.09 15.86 21.33
C VAL A 231 -19.42 15.26 22.70
N ILE A 232 -18.96 14.05 22.98
CA ILE A 232 -19.12 13.42 24.30
C ILE A 232 -17.80 13.39 25.05
N SER A 233 -17.84 13.46 26.37
CA SER A 233 -16.68 13.25 27.24
C SER A 233 -16.67 11.83 27.79
N ALA A 234 -15.59 11.45 28.49
CA ALA A 234 -15.42 10.11 29.06
C ALA A 234 -16.53 9.64 30.02
N ASN A 235 -17.31 10.57 30.60
CA ASN A 235 -18.45 10.25 31.45
C ASN A 235 -19.81 10.32 30.72
N GLY A 236 -19.80 10.41 29.38
CA GLY A 236 -20.98 10.51 28.53
C GLY A 236 -21.64 11.89 28.49
N MET A 237 -21.08 12.92 29.15
CA MET A 237 -21.65 14.26 29.08
C MET A 237 -21.49 14.86 27.68
N LYS A 238 -22.59 15.37 27.13
CA LYS A 238 -22.63 16.08 25.85
C LYS A 238 -22.12 17.51 26.00
N VAL A 239 -21.16 17.88 25.17
CA VAL A 239 -20.53 19.21 25.14
C VAL A 239 -20.76 19.83 23.76
N PRO A 240 -21.40 21.02 23.65
CA PRO A 240 -21.60 21.68 22.36
C PRO A 240 -20.28 21.98 21.65
N ILE A 241 -20.23 21.77 20.34
CA ILE A 241 -19.01 22.01 19.53
C ILE A 241 -18.56 23.47 19.60
N SER A 242 -19.49 24.41 19.81
CA SER A 242 -19.16 25.83 19.99
C SER A 242 -18.25 26.11 21.20
N LYS A 243 -18.11 25.17 22.14
CA LYS A 243 -17.15 25.27 23.25
C LYS A 243 -15.71 24.99 22.84
N LEU A 244 -15.51 24.33 21.71
CA LEU A 244 -14.20 23.99 21.14
C LEU A 244 -13.73 25.02 20.12
N GLU A 245 -14.60 25.90 19.62
CA GLU A 245 -14.23 26.96 18.68
C GLU A 245 -13.20 27.93 19.30
N GLY A 246 -12.24 28.37 18.48
CA GLY A 246 -11.15 29.24 18.94
C GLY A 246 -10.04 28.52 19.71
N ARG A 247 -10.09 27.19 19.82
CA ARG A 247 -9.06 26.35 20.46
C ARG A 247 -8.23 25.61 19.42
N LEU A 248 -7.03 25.17 19.82
CA LEU A 248 -6.32 24.14 19.07
C LEU A 248 -7.02 22.79 19.32
N VAL A 249 -7.43 22.11 18.25
CA VAL A 249 -8.17 20.84 18.34
C VAL A 249 -7.44 19.75 17.56
N GLY A 250 -7.12 18.63 18.23
CA GLY A 250 -6.64 17.43 17.57
C GLY A 250 -7.80 16.49 17.24
N LEU A 251 -7.95 16.09 15.97
CA LEU A 251 -8.87 15.02 15.57
C LEU A 251 -8.08 13.70 15.57
N TYR A 252 -8.37 12.86 16.56
CA TYR A 252 -7.61 11.63 16.79
C TYR A 252 -8.36 10.43 16.21
N PHE A 253 -7.91 9.93 15.07
CA PHE A 253 -8.44 8.73 14.42
C PHE A 253 -7.72 7.50 14.97
N SER A 254 -8.48 6.60 15.58
CA SER A 254 -7.93 5.48 16.34
C SER A 254 -8.85 4.26 16.31
N LEU A 255 -8.23 3.09 16.42
CA LEU A 255 -8.88 1.81 16.63
C LEU A 255 -8.29 1.18 17.90
N SER A 256 -9.10 0.97 18.93
CA SER A 256 -8.64 0.52 20.25
C SER A 256 -8.00 -0.87 20.22
N SER A 257 -8.46 -1.74 19.31
CA SER A 257 -7.90 -3.08 19.11
C SER A 257 -6.55 -3.06 18.38
N TYR A 258 -6.13 -1.92 17.81
CA TYR A 258 -4.89 -1.82 17.05
C TYR A 258 -3.70 -1.41 17.92
N LYS A 259 -2.67 -2.27 17.97
CA LYS A 259 -1.50 -2.08 18.85
C LYS A 259 -0.81 -0.72 18.65
N LEU A 260 -0.64 -0.27 17.41
CA LEU A 260 -0.02 1.04 17.15
C LEU A 260 -0.83 2.19 17.76
N CYS A 261 -2.16 2.10 17.75
CA CYS A 261 -3.03 3.09 18.40
C CYS A 261 -2.87 3.05 19.92
N VAL A 262 -2.80 1.86 20.53
CA VAL A 262 -2.59 1.69 21.98
C VAL A 262 -1.25 2.30 22.41
N ASP A 263 -0.18 1.96 21.70
CA ASP A 263 1.17 2.43 22.00
C ASP A 263 1.27 3.97 21.84
N PHE A 264 0.66 4.52 20.78
CA PHE A 264 0.62 5.96 20.54
C PHE A 264 -0.24 6.73 21.56
N THR A 265 -1.42 6.20 21.91
CA THR A 265 -2.35 6.83 22.87
C THR A 265 -1.64 7.17 24.18
N SER A 266 -0.79 6.25 24.67
CA SER A 266 -0.03 6.45 25.91
C SER A 266 0.88 7.68 25.84
N LYS A 267 1.54 7.91 24.70
CA LYS A 267 2.38 9.10 24.47
C LYS A 267 1.53 10.36 24.32
N LEU A 268 0.41 10.26 23.61
CA LEU A 268 -0.51 11.38 23.40
C LEU A 268 -1.12 11.87 24.72
N VAL A 269 -1.46 10.97 25.64
CA VAL A 269 -1.94 11.33 27.00
C VAL A 269 -0.88 12.13 27.76
N ASP A 270 0.40 11.72 27.72
CA ASP A 270 1.50 12.46 28.37
C ASP A 270 1.68 13.87 27.76
N VAL A 271 1.69 13.98 26.43
CA VAL A 271 1.78 15.28 25.74
C VAL A 271 0.58 16.16 26.08
N TYR A 272 -0.64 15.61 26.01
CA TYR A 272 -1.86 16.34 26.34
C TYR A 272 -1.80 16.86 27.78
N ALA A 273 -1.47 16.02 28.76
CA ALA A 273 -1.36 16.43 30.16
C ALA A 273 -0.33 17.56 30.36
N LYS A 274 0.83 17.48 29.70
CA LYS A 274 1.87 18.53 29.74
C LYS A 274 1.37 19.84 29.13
N VAL A 275 0.71 19.80 27.97
CA VAL A 275 0.15 21.01 27.34
C VAL A 275 -0.93 21.65 28.23
N LYS A 276 -1.84 20.85 28.81
CA LYS A 276 -2.86 21.37 29.75
C LYS A 276 -2.23 22.00 30.99
N ALA A 277 -1.14 21.44 31.52
CA ALA A 277 -0.42 21.99 32.66
C ALA A 277 0.23 23.35 32.37
N MET A 278 0.53 23.67 31.11
CA MET A 278 1.01 24.99 30.68
C MET A 278 -0.11 26.06 30.62
N GLY A 279 -1.39 25.66 30.79
CA GLY A 279 -2.54 26.55 30.68
C GLY A 279 -3.00 26.79 29.23
N GLU A 280 -2.48 26.02 28.27
CA GLU A 280 -2.79 26.17 26.86
C GLU A 280 -4.15 25.59 26.48
N SER A 281 -4.78 26.21 25.49
CA SER A 281 -6.11 25.81 25.02
C SER A 281 -6.02 24.73 23.93
N PHE A 282 -5.69 23.51 24.35
CA PHE A 282 -5.66 22.30 23.52
C PHE A 282 -6.73 21.30 23.94
N GLU A 283 -7.51 20.82 22.97
CA GLU A 283 -8.52 19.78 23.14
C GLU A 283 -8.32 18.69 22.08
N ILE A 284 -8.78 17.48 22.37
CA ILE A 284 -8.75 16.36 21.41
C ILE A 284 -10.17 15.82 21.24
N VAL A 285 -10.53 15.45 20.02
CA VAL A 285 -11.77 14.74 19.68
C VAL A 285 -11.38 13.41 19.05
N LEU A 286 -11.65 12.32 19.78
CA LEU A 286 -11.51 10.95 19.31
C LEU A 286 -12.56 10.65 18.23
N ILE A 287 -12.08 10.21 17.08
CA ILE A 287 -12.85 9.63 15.99
C ILE A 287 -12.54 8.13 16.01
N SER A 288 -13.36 7.37 16.72
CA SER A 288 -13.15 5.93 16.88
C SER A 288 -13.69 5.16 15.66
N PHE A 289 -12.93 4.13 15.26
CA PHE A 289 -13.34 3.11 14.30
C PHE A 289 -13.63 1.75 14.95
N ASP A 290 -13.85 1.73 16.27
CA ASP A 290 -14.23 0.50 16.97
C ASP A 290 -15.61 0.01 16.48
N ASP A 291 -15.73 -1.29 16.26
CA ASP A 291 -16.96 -1.91 15.75
C ASP A 291 -17.95 -2.28 16.88
N ASP A 292 -17.49 -2.28 18.14
CA ASP A 292 -18.27 -2.62 19.32
C ASP A 292 -18.23 -1.51 20.39
N GLU A 293 -19.34 -1.38 21.11
CA GLU A 293 -19.55 -0.30 22.08
C GLU A 293 -18.72 -0.49 23.36
N GLU A 294 -18.35 -1.73 23.70
CA GLU A 294 -17.55 -2.05 24.89
C GLU A 294 -16.12 -1.51 24.72
N SER A 295 -15.44 -1.91 23.64
CA SER A 295 -14.11 -1.43 23.26
C SER A 295 -14.07 0.10 23.15
N PHE A 296 -15.09 0.71 22.52
CA PHE A 296 -15.22 2.16 22.44
C PHE A 296 -15.25 2.82 23.83
N ASN A 297 -16.10 2.32 24.73
CA ASN A 297 -16.28 2.90 26.06
C ASN A 297 -15.05 2.68 26.95
N GLU A 298 -14.41 1.52 26.88
CA GLU A 298 -13.15 1.24 27.60
C GLU A 298 -12.04 2.18 27.11
N GLY A 299 -11.89 2.31 25.80
CA GLY A 299 -10.93 3.22 25.17
C GLY A 299 -11.18 4.67 25.62
N LEU A 300 -12.38 5.18 25.43
CA LEU A 300 -12.75 6.56 25.80
C LEU A 300 -12.63 6.82 27.31
N GLY A 301 -13.03 5.86 28.15
CA GLY A 301 -12.96 5.98 29.60
C GLY A 301 -11.54 6.15 30.16
N SER A 302 -10.53 5.70 29.41
CA SER A 302 -9.12 5.86 29.76
C SER A 302 -8.51 7.20 29.34
N MET A 303 -9.22 8.00 28.55
CA MET A 303 -8.68 9.19 27.89
C MET A 303 -9.23 10.50 28.49
N PRO A 304 -8.42 11.58 28.58
CA PRO A 304 -8.83 12.84 29.21
C PRO A 304 -9.53 13.83 28.26
N TRP A 305 -9.98 13.37 27.08
CA TRP A 305 -10.48 14.22 25.99
C TRP A 305 -11.88 13.80 25.52
N PHE A 306 -12.38 14.45 24.46
CA PHE A 306 -13.72 14.21 23.93
C PHE A 306 -13.72 13.14 22.83
N ALA A 307 -14.90 12.67 22.44
CA ALA A 307 -15.11 11.80 21.30
C ALA A 307 -16.36 12.19 20.52
N LEU A 308 -16.44 11.78 19.25
CA LEU A 308 -17.74 11.60 18.62
C LEU A 308 -18.47 10.41 19.25
N PRO A 309 -19.82 10.41 19.30
CA PRO A 309 -20.58 9.26 19.76
C PRO A 309 -20.21 7.97 19.03
N PHE A 310 -20.38 6.83 19.68
CA PHE A 310 -20.23 5.52 19.04
C PHE A 310 -21.13 5.42 17.80
N LYS A 311 -20.56 4.92 16.68
CA LYS A 311 -21.20 4.82 15.36
C LYS A 311 -21.74 6.14 14.79
N ASP A 312 -21.11 7.27 15.12
CA ASP A 312 -21.44 8.53 14.45
C ASP A 312 -21.16 8.45 12.94
N GLU A 313 -22.14 8.82 12.13
CA GLU A 313 -22.05 8.80 10.65
C GLU A 313 -20.90 9.67 10.12
N SER A 314 -20.51 10.70 10.89
CA SER A 314 -19.43 11.62 10.51
C SER A 314 -18.06 10.93 10.54
N CYS A 315 -17.85 9.84 11.29
CA CYS A 315 -16.52 9.23 11.42
C CYS A 315 -15.95 8.80 10.06
N ARG A 316 -16.76 8.14 9.23
CA ARG A 316 -16.37 7.71 7.87
C ARG A 316 -16.19 8.89 6.93
N LYS A 317 -17.10 9.87 6.97
CA LYS A 317 -16.99 11.11 6.21
C LYS A 317 -15.69 11.85 6.54
N LEU A 318 -15.30 11.91 7.81
CA LEU A 318 -14.07 12.56 8.24
C LEU A 318 -12.83 11.80 7.77
N ALA A 319 -12.87 10.46 7.78
CA ALA A 319 -11.79 9.65 7.22
C ALA A 319 -11.54 9.96 5.74
N ARG A 320 -12.62 10.06 4.94
CA ARG A 320 -12.59 10.54 3.55
C ARG A 320 -12.05 11.96 3.45
N TYR A 321 -12.63 12.87 4.23
CA TYR A 321 -12.35 14.29 4.15
C TYR A 321 -10.88 14.61 4.39
N PHE A 322 -10.21 13.86 5.28
CA PHE A 322 -8.78 13.99 5.56
C PHE A 322 -7.90 13.02 4.78
N GLU A 323 -8.46 12.25 3.85
CA GLU A 323 -7.73 11.32 2.97
C GLU A 323 -6.81 10.39 3.79
N LEU A 324 -7.37 9.86 4.87
CA LEU A 324 -6.62 8.99 5.77
C LEU A 324 -6.16 7.73 5.00
N SER A 325 -4.94 7.29 5.32
CA SER A 325 -4.36 6.05 4.79
C SER A 325 -3.97 5.07 5.89
N THR A 326 -3.86 5.55 7.14
CA THR A 326 -3.43 4.75 8.30
C THR A 326 -4.04 5.26 9.60
N VAL A 327 -4.07 4.39 10.61
CA VAL A 327 -4.26 4.75 12.02
C VAL A 327 -3.08 4.24 12.85
N PRO A 328 -2.69 4.91 13.94
CA PRO A 328 -3.27 6.17 14.44
C PRO A 328 -2.97 7.35 13.51
N THR A 329 -3.91 8.30 13.42
CA THR A 329 -3.68 9.60 12.78
C THR A 329 -4.21 10.71 13.68
N LEU A 330 -3.41 11.77 13.85
CA LEU A 330 -3.81 12.95 14.62
C LEU A 330 -3.73 14.20 13.73
N VAL A 331 -4.89 14.63 13.23
CA VAL A 331 -5.03 15.86 12.43
C VAL A 331 -5.11 17.05 13.38
N MET A 332 -4.34 18.11 13.12
CA MET A 332 -4.37 19.32 13.94
C MET A 332 -5.20 20.41 13.27
N ILE A 333 -6.23 20.88 13.96
CA ILE A 333 -7.09 21.99 13.55
C ILE A 333 -6.76 23.21 14.42
N GLY A 334 -6.43 24.31 13.76
CA GLY A 334 -6.08 25.58 14.40
C GLY A 334 -7.28 26.30 15.01
N PRO A 335 -7.03 27.32 15.85
CA PRO A 335 -8.08 28.17 16.43
C PRO A 335 -9.02 28.83 15.42
N ASP A 336 -8.55 29.07 14.20
CA ASP A 336 -9.32 29.59 13.06
C ASP A 336 -10.22 28.54 12.39
N GLY A 337 -10.14 27.28 12.84
CA GLY A 337 -10.86 26.15 12.29
C GLY A 337 -10.23 25.55 11.05
N LYS A 338 -9.00 25.94 10.67
CA LYS A 338 -8.27 25.40 9.52
C LYS A 338 -7.31 24.29 9.92
N THR A 339 -7.07 23.32 9.03
CA THR A 339 -6.05 22.29 9.22
C THR A 339 -4.67 22.92 9.26
N LEU A 340 -3.96 22.74 10.37
CA LEU A 340 -2.57 23.14 10.56
C LEU A 340 -1.60 22.04 10.11
N HIS A 341 -1.95 20.77 10.36
CA HIS A 341 -1.12 19.63 10.02
C HIS A 341 -2.00 18.39 9.83
N SER A 342 -1.75 17.60 8.79
CA SER A 342 -2.56 16.43 8.42
C SER A 342 -2.32 15.23 9.35
N ASN A 343 -1.10 14.99 9.81
CA ASN A 343 -0.83 13.95 10.80
C ASN A 343 0.40 14.24 11.65
N VAL A 344 0.24 14.49 12.96
CA VAL A 344 1.35 14.82 13.88
C VAL A 344 1.84 13.64 14.72
N VAL A 345 1.37 12.42 14.44
CA VAL A 345 1.72 11.20 15.19
C VAL A 345 3.23 11.03 15.29
N GLU A 346 3.93 11.02 14.16
CA GLU A 346 5.38 10.79 14.10
C GLU A 346 6.17 11.81 14.94
N ALA A 347 5.80 13.11 14.84
CA ALA A 347 6.46 14.14 15.62
C ALA A 347 6.23 13.98 17.14
N ILE A 348 5.03 13.55 17.56
CA ILE A 348 4.78 13.23 18.97
C ILE A 348 5.59 12.00 19.40
N GLU A 349 5.71 10.98 18.55
CA GLU A 349 6.47 9.78 18.88
C GLU A 349 7.98 10.03 19.04
N GLU A 350 8.51 10.96 18.26
CA GLU A 350 9.92 11.29 18.23
C GLU A 350 10.30 12.40 19.22
N TYR A 351 9.52 13.48 19.26
CA TYR A 351 9.83 14.71 20.00
C TYR A 351 8.93 14.91 21.23
N GLY A 352 7.85 14.14 21.37
CA GLY A 352 6.90 14.28 22.47
C GLY A 352 6.36 15.71 22.58
N ILE A 353 6.47 16.30 23.77
CA ILE A 353 6.01 17.68 24.02
C ILE A 353 6.77 18.73 23.19
N GLN A 354 7.98 18.43 22.71
CA GLN A 354 8.74 19.37 21.89
C GLN A 354 8.14 19.58 20.50
N ALA A 355 7.21 18.73 20.06
CA ALA A 355 6.44 18.93 18.82
C ALA A 355 5.36 20.02 18.94
N TYR A 356 4.96 20.37 20.16
CA TYR A 356 4.06 21.49 20.40
C TYR A 356 4.75 22.83 20.02
N PRO A 357 4.07 23.80 19.37
CA PRO A 357 2.61 23.93 19.17
C PRO A 357 2.02 23.30 17.91
N PHE A 358 2.68 22.32 17.29
CA PHE A 358 2.21 21.66 16.06
C PHE A 358 1.93 22.62 14.89
N THR A 359 2.70 23.71 14.81
CA THR A 359 2.58 24.70 13.74
C THR A 359 3.61 24.43 12.64
N PRO A 360 3.36 24.84 11.38
CA PRO A 360 4.34 24.70 10.31
C PRO A 360 5.73 25.25 10.67
N ALA A 361 5.79 26.40 11.36
CA ALA A 361 7.05 26.98 11.84
C ALA A 361 7.79 26.07 12.83
N LYS A 362 7.05 25.39 13.73
CA LYS A 362 7.66 24.46 14.67
C LYS A 362 8.18 23.21 13.98
N PHE A 363 7.45 22.69 12.99
CA PHE A 363 7.90 21.55 12.20
C PHE A 363 9.15 21.89 11.37
N ALA A 364 9.24 23.08 10.80
CA ALA A 364 10.47 23.55 10.15
C ALA A 364 11.66 23.61 11.11
N GLU A 365 11.45 24.02 12.38
CA GLU A 365 12.49 23.98 13.41
C GLU A 365 12.93 22.54 13.73
N LEU A 366 11.99 21.60 13.86
CA LEU A 366 12.30 20.20 14.10
C LEU A 366 13.06 19.56 12.93
N GLU A 367 12.71 19.91 11.70
CA GLU A 367 13.41 19.46 10.49
C GLU A 367 14.86 19.94 10.48
N GLU A 368 15.12 21.20 10.84
CA GLU A 368 16.49 21.71 10.96
C GLU A 368 17.28 21.02 12.09
N ILE A 369 16.64 20.69 13.21
CA ILE A 369 17.26 19.90 14.28
C ILE A 369 17.63 18.51 13.77
N GLU A 370 16.73 17.87 13.02
CA GLU A 370 16.97 16.53 12.48
C GLU A 370 18.07 16.54 11.42
N LYS A 371 18.06 17.52 10.52
CA LYS A 371 19.13 17.75 9.55
C LYS A 371 20.47 17.99 10.24
N ALA A 372 20.50 18.81 11.28
CA ALA A 372 21.72 19.04 12.05
C ALA A 372 22.23 17.76 12.74
N LYS A 373 21.34 16.89 13.25
CA LYS A 373 21.73 15.57 13.79
C LYS A 373 22.31 14.67 12.70
N GLN A 374 21.70 14.63 11.51
CA GLN A 374 22.17 13.84 10.38
C GLN A 374 23.51 14.38 9.82
N GLU A 375 23.71 15.70 9.86
CA GLU A 375 24.98 16.35 9.54
C GLU A 375 26.08 16.05 10.55
N ALA A 376 25.73 15.97 11.83
CA ALA A 376 26.63 15.61 12.91
C ALA A 376 26.82 14.10 13.08
N GLN A 377 26.11 13.26 12.31
CA GLN A 377 26.19 11.81 12.41
C GLN A 377 27.59 11.32 12.08
N THR A 378 28.15 10.53 12.99
CA THR A 378 29.41 9.78 12.81
C THR A 378 29.16 8.29 13.01
N LEU A 379 30.09 7.45 12.55
CA LEU A 379 29.95 6.00 12.71
C LEU A 379 29.92 5.62 14.20
N GLU A 380 30.74 6.29 15.00
CA GLU A 380 30.81 6.10 16.44
C GLU A 380 29.52 6.55 17.14
N SER A 381 28.91 7.65 16.69
CA SER A 381 27.64 8.12 17.28
C SER A 381 26.50 7.11 17.15
N ILE A 382 26.56 6.23 16.14
CA ILE A 382 25.52 5.22 15.89
C ILE A 382 25.93 3.81 16.36
N LEU A 383 27.23 3.48 16.37
CA LEU A 383 27.71 2.14 16.75
C LEU A 383 28.37 2.06 18.13
N VAL A 384 28.59 3.15 18.85
CA VAL A 384 29.14 3.13 20.22
C VAL A 384 28.06 3.45 21.24
N SER A 385 27.90 2.59 22.25
CA SER A 385 26.99 2.84 23.38
C SER A 385 27.66 2.47 24.71
N GLY A 386 27.97 3.46 25.53
CA GLY A 386 28.70 3.28 26.78
C GLY A 386 30.03 2.56 26.56
N ASN A 387 30.19 1.37 27.15
CA ASN A 387 31.38 0.53 27.00
C ASN A 387 31.28 -0.48 25.84
N ARG A 388 30.22 -0.42 25.01
CA ARG A 388 30.07 -1.27 23.82
C ARG A 388 30.55 -0.51 22.59
N ASP A 389 31.86 -0.59 22.36
CA ASP A 389 32.59 0.07 21.28
C ASP A 389 33.17 -0.92 20.26
N TYR A 390 32.64 -2.15 20.23
CA TYR A 390 33.14 -3.24 19.37
C TYR A 390 32.00 -3.99 18.67
N LEU A 391 32.36 -4.69 17.60
CA LEU A 391 31.57 -5.67 16.87
C LEU A 391 32.20 -7.06 17.01
N ILE A 392 31.47 -8.11 16.63
CA ILE A 392 31.99 -9.48 16.60
C ILE A 392 32.22 -9.93 15.16
N GLY A 393 33.42 -10.44 14.90
CA GLY A 393 33.78 -11.18 13.70
C GLY A 393 33.66 -12.68 13.92
N LYS A 394 34.18 -13.45 12.96
CA LYS A 394 34.21 -14.92 13.05
C LYS A 394 34.96 -15.38 14.30
N HIS A 395 34.48 -16.49 14.87
CA HIS A 395 35.02 -17.09 16.09
C HIS A 395 35.02 -16.15 17.32
N GLY A 396 34.16 -15.13 17.32
CA GLY A 396 34.00 -14.21 18.46
C GLY A 396 35.11 -13.17 18.60
N VAL A 397 35.92 -12.96 17.56
CA VAL A 397 36.94 -11.89 17.55
C VAL A 397 36.25 -10.54 17.70
N LYS A 398 36.67 -9.75 18.68
CA LYS A 398 36.15 -8.39 18.88
C LYS A 398 36.88 -7.41 17.97
N VAL A 399 36.13 -6.67 17.17
CA VAL A 399 36.63 -5.64 16.26
C VAL A 399 36.18 -4.27 16.79
N PRO A 400 37.10 -3.37 17.20
CA PRO A 400 36.76 -2.02 17.62
C PRO A 400 36.03 -1.24 16.51
N VAL A 401 35.02 -0.46 16.88
CA VAL A 401 34.28 0.41 15.93
C VAL A 401 35.22 1.46 15.32
N SER A 402 36.24 1.91 16.06
CA SER A 402 37.27 2.82 15.55
C SER A 402 37.99 2.30 14.31
N ASP A 403 38.11 0.98 14.15
CA ASP A 403 38.79 0.34 13.02
C ASP A 403 37.93 0.36 11.73
N LEU A 404 36.67 0.78 11.87
CA LEU A 404 35.71 0.93 10.77
C LEU A 404 35.50 2.38 10.34
N VAL A 405 36.05 3.35 11.07
CA VAL A 405 35.96 4.77 10.71
C VAL A 405 36.65 5.00 9.37
N GLY A 406 36.01 5.75 8.46
CA GLY A 406 36.53 5.95 7.10
C GLY A 406 36.13 4.86 6.09
N LYS A 407 35.35 3.84 6.50
CA LYS A 407 34.87 2.76 5.63
C LYS A 407 33.43 2.98 5.17
N ASN A 408 33.09 2.40 4.03
CA ASN A 408 31.70 2.24 3.59
C ASN A 408 31.08 1.03 4.31
N ILE A 409 29.99 1.25 5.04
CA ILE A 409 29.37 0.24 5.90
C ILE A 409 27.94 0.00 5.45
N LEU A 410 27.54 -1.27 5.29
CA LEU A 410 26.13 -1.64 5.24
C LEU A 410 25.67 -2.17 6.60
N LEU A 411 24.65 -1.54 7.18
CA LEU A 411 23.94 -2.06 8.35
C LEU A 411 22.81 -2.98 7.87
N TYR A 412 22.94 -4.29 8.12
CA TYR A 412 22.01 -5.31 7.64
C TYR A 412 21.12 -5.85 8.75
N PHE A 413 19.88 -5.37 8.81
CA PHE A 413 18.85 -5.85 9.73
C PHE A 413 18.17 -7.08 9.16
N SER A 414 18.29 -8.21 9.86
CA SER A 414 17.85 -9.51 9.35
C SER A 414 17.63 -10.53 10.48
N ALA A 415 17.09 -11.70 10.14
CA ALA A 415 16.92 -12.81 11.08
C ALA A 415 16.81 -14.15 10.34
N GLN A 416 17.19 -15.23 11.02
CA GLN A 416 17.12 -16.59 10.49
C GLN A 416 15.68 -17.02 10.21
N TRP A 417 14.71 -16.67 11.07
CA TRP A 417 13.31 -17.05 10.91
C TRP A 417 12.63 -16.36 9.72
N CYS A 418 13.20 -15.26 9.21
CA CYS A 418 12.65 -14.45 8.13
C CYS A 418 13.00 -15.05 6.76
N SER A 419 11.99 -15.59 6.06
CA SER A 419 12.15 -16.17 4.71
C SER A 419 12.76 -15.21 3.67
N PRO A 420 12.23 -13.98 3.47
CA PRO A 420 12.82 -13.05 2.51
C PRO A 420 14.24 -12.63 2.89
N CYS A 421 14.59 -12.66 4.18
CA CYS A 421 15.93 -12.38 4.65
C CYS A 421 16.92 -13.46 4.19
N ARG A 422 16.59 -14.74 4.39
CA ARG A 422 17.43 -15.86 3.93
C ARG A 422 17.61 -15.85 2.41
N ALA A 423 16.55 -15.52 1.66
CA ALA A 423 16.62 -15.40 0.20
C ALA A 423 17.54 -14.27 -0.28
N PHE A 424 17.73 -13.22 0.53
CA PHE A 424 18.57 -12.07 0.19
C PHE A 424 20.06 -12.29 0.52
N VAL A 425 20.40 -13.15 1.49
CA VAL A 425 21.80 -13.38 1.92
C VAL A 425 22.73 -13.75 0.75
N PRO A 426 22.39 -14.70 -0.16
CA PRO A 426 23.27 -15.04 -1.28
C PRO A 426 23.59 -13.84 -2.19
N LYS A 427 22.60 -12.99 -2.47
CA LYS A 427 22.78 -11.77 -3.28
C LYS A 427 23.73 -10.78 -2.59
N LEU A 428 23.51 -10.54 -1.30
CA LEU A 428 24.36 -9.63 -0.51
C LEU A 428 25.79 -10.18 -0.37
N THR A 429 25.96 -11.49 -0.23
CA THR A 429 27.28 -12.15 -0.18
C THR A 429 28.05 -11.99 -1.49
N ASP A 430 27.40 -12.19 -2.64
CA ASP A 430 28.03 -11.96 -3.96
C ASP A 430 28.46 -10.50 -4.12
N ALA A 431 27.57 -9.55 -3.84
CA ALA A 431 27.87 -8.13 -3.88
C ALA A 431 29.03 -7.78 -2.93
N TYR A 432 29.03 -8.32 -1.71
CA TYR A 432 30.09 -8.11 -0.72
C TYR A 432 31.45 -8.55 -1.22
N HIS A 433 31.56 -9.74 -1.80
CA HIS A 433 32.84 -10.23 -2.33
C HIS A 433 33.33 -9.39 -3.52
N LYS A 434 32.43 -9.04 -4.46
CA LYS A 434 32.76 -8.20 -5.61
C LYS A 434 33.23 -6.80 -5.20
N ILE A 435 32.56 -6.18 -4.23
CA ILE A 435 32.94 -4.86 -3.71
C ILE A 435 34.26 -4.95 -2.94
N LYS A 436 34.41 -5.89 -1.99
CA LYS A 436 35.65 -6.09 -1.22
C LYS A 436 36.87 -6.34 -2.10
N ALA A 437 36.70 -6.99 -3.24
CA ALA A 437 37.78 -7.23 -4.19
C ALA A 437 38.30 -5.93 -4.83
N LYS A 438 37.45 -4.91 -4.96
CA LYS A 438 37.78 -3.58 -5.52
C LYS A 438 38.14 -2.57 -4.42
N ASP A 439 37.47 -2.65 -3.28
CA ASP A 439 37.63 -1.73 -2.15
C ASP A 439 37.65 -2.47 -0.81
N SER A 440 38.84 -2.58 -0.21
CA SER A 440 39.03 -3.18 1.12
C SER A 440 38.37 -2.37 2.26
N GLY A 441 38.02 -1.11 2.00
CA GLY A 441 37.31 -0.19 2.88
C GLY A 441 35.79 -0.38 2.89
N PHE A 442 35.27 -1.48 2.35
CA PHE A 442 33.86 -1.85 2.47
C PHE A 442 33.64 -2.87 3.59
N GLU A 443 32.54 -2.81 4.34
CA GLU A 443 32.16 -3.82 5.34
C GLU A 443 30.64 -3.92 5.52
N VAL A 444 30.16 -5.08 5.99
CA VAL A 444 28.75 -5.29 6.36
C VAL A 444 28.66 -5.59 7.86
N ILE A 445 27.64 -5.06 8.52
CA ILE A 445 27.36 -5.30 9.94
C ILE A 445 25.96 -5.92 10.05
N PHE A 446 25.91 -7.19 10.41
CA PHE A 446 24.67 -7.90 10.71
C PHE A 446 24.09 -7.45 12.05
N ILE A 447 22.83 -7.04 12.01
CA ILE A 447 22.02 -6.62 13.16
C ILE A 447 20.85 -7.61 13.26
N SER A 448 21.00 -8.58 14.15
CA SER A 448 20.04 -9.68 14.26
C SER A 448 18.74 -9.28 14.94
N SER A 449 17.64 -9.81 14.42
CA SER A 449 16.32 -9.86 15.07
C SER A 449 15.91 -11.30 15.44
N ASP A 450 16.89 -12.19 15.58
CA ASP A 450 16.66 -13.55 16.07
C ASP A 450 16.18 -13.53 17.53
N LYS A 451 15.53 -14.62 17.94
CA LYS A 451 14.89 -14.73 19.26
C LYS A 451 15.80 -15.36 20.32
N ASP A 452 16.87 -16.01 19.89
CA ASP A 452 17.81 -16.71 20.75
C ASP A 452 19.23 -16.76 20.13
N GLN A 453 20.21 -17.03 20.99
CA GLN A 453 21.63 -17.08 20.63
C GLN A 453 21.95 -18.17 19.61
N THR A 454 21.27 -19.32 19.66
CA THR A 454 21.56 -20.44 18.76
C THR A 454 21.16 -20.10 17.33
N SER A 455 19.95 -19.58 17.13
CA SER A 455 19.50 -19.10 15.82
C SER A 455 20.41 -17.99 15.26
N PHE A 456 20.86 -17.08 16.12
CA PHE A 456 21.83 -16.06 15.74
C PHE A 456 23.16 -16.67 15.27
N ASP A 457 23.75 -17.57 16.05
CA ASP A 457 25.05 -18.18 15.76
C ASP A 457 25.00 -19.00 14.48
N ASP A 458 23.96 -19.81 14.29
CA ASP A 458 23.76 -20.64 13.10
C ASP A 458 23.70 -19.78 11.84
N PHE A 459 22.87 -18.73 11.86
CA PHE A 459 22.70 -17.86 10.69
C PHE A 459 23.92 -16.97 10.42
N PHE A 460 24.53 -16.41 11.47
CA PHE A 460 25.74 -15.62 11.34
C PHE A 460 26.94 -16.46 10.86
N SER A 461 26.94 -17.78 11.11
CA SER A 461 27.99 -18.69 10.63
C SER A 461 28.12 -18.71 9.10
N GLU A 462 27.01 -18.47 8.38
CA GLU A 462 26.94 -18.45 6.92
C GLU A 462 27.44 -17.13 6.29
N MET A 463 27.58 -16.06 7.08
CA MET A 463 27.83 -14.70 6.57
C MET A 463 29.32 -14.31 6.62
N PRO A 464 29.92 -13.67 5.60
CA PRO A 464 31.36 -13.37 5.56
C PRO A 464 31.78 -12.09 6.31
N TRP A 465 30.90 -11.46 7.06
CA TRP A 465 31.06 -10.09 7.59
C TRP A 465 30.91 -10.02 9.13
N LEU A 466 30.85 -8.81 9.69
CA LEU A 466 30.77 -8.56 11.14
C LEU A 466 29.32 -8.55 11.65
N ALA A 467 29.12 -8.64 12.97
CA ALA A 467 27.81 -8.51 13.59
C ALA A 467 27.84 -7.69 14.89
N LEU A 468 26.69 -7.14 15.25
CA LEU A 468 26.45 -6.80 16.66
C LEU A 468 26.29 -8.10 17.47
N PRO A 469 26.77 -8.14 18.73
CA PRO A 469 26.46 -9.25 19.63
C PRO A 469 24.95 -9.47 19.75
N PHE A 470 24.53 -10.73 19.91
CA PHE A 470 23.14 -11.05 20.20
C PHE A 470 22.68 -10.37 21.49
N GLY A 471 21.46 -9.83 21.49
CA GLY A 471 20.90 -9.09 22.63
C GLY A 471 21.51 -7.70 22.86
N ASP A 472 22.27 -7.15 21.91
CA ASP A 472 22.84 -5.81 22.04
C ASP A 472 21.77 -4.71 21.92
N GLU A 473 21.61 -3.92 22.98
CA GLU A 473 20.73 -2.73 23.07
C GLU A 473 20.92 -1.72 21.94
N ARG A 474 22.12 -1.67 21.31
CA ARG A 474 22.35 -0.85 20.11
C ARG A 474 21.37 -1.21 18.99
N LYS A 475 20.91 -2.46 18.91
CA LYS A 475 19.92 -2.90 17.92
C LYS A 475 18.63 -2.09 18.00
N GLU A 476 18.09 -1.86 19.19
CA GLU A 476 16.83 -1.10 19.35
C GLU A 476 17.01 0.37 18.95
N SER A 477 18.12 0.96 19.35
CA SER A 477 18.47 2.35 19.00
C SER A 477 18.61 2.52 17.49
N LEU A 478 19.32 1.60 16.83
CA LEU A 478 19.49 1.58 15.37
C LEU A 478 18.17 1.30 14.64
N SER A 479 17.35 0.36 15.12
CA SER A 479 16.03 0.08 14.54
C SER A 479 15.12 1.30 14.61
N LYS A 480 15.14 2.06 15.70
CA LYS A 480 14.39 3.31 15.82
C LYS A 480 14.94 4.40 14.90
N MET A 481 16.24 4.64 14.95
CA MET A 481 16.93 5.66 14.14
C MET A 481 16.66 5.49 12.65
N PHE A 482 16.73 4.25 12.15
CA PHE A 482 16.52 3.96 10.73
C PHE A 482 15.08 3.51 10.40
N LYS A 483 14.13 3.69 11.32
CA LYS A 483 12.71 3.37 11.14
C LYS A 483 12.53 1.97 10.52
N VAL A 484 13.07 0.95 11.18
CA VAL A 484 13.04 -0.44 10.70
C VAL A 484 11.67 -1.05 11.04
N GLN A 485 10.75 -0.99 10.06
CA GLN A 485 9.40 -1.56 10.17
C GLN A 485 9.31 -3.01 9.67
N GLY A 486 10.30 -3.44 8.87
CA GLY A 486 10.36 -4.79 8.30
C GLY A 486 11.80 -5.19 7.97
N ILE A 487 12.02 -6.49 7.83
CA ILE A 487 13.31 -7.09 7.46
C ILE A 487 13.14 -8.00 6.22
N PRO A 488 14.15 -8.12 5.34
CA PRO A 488 15.49 -7.53 5.45
C PRO A 488 15.51 -6.02 5.17
N LYS A 489 16.26 -5.26 5.97
CA LYS A 489 16.54 -3.84 5.72
C LYS A 489 18.04 -3.60 5.71
N VAL A 490 18.52 -2.79 4.76
CA VAL A 490 19.94 -2.44 4.63
C VAL A 490 20.07 -0.93 4.55
N VAL A 491 20.96 -0.37 5.37
CA VAL A 491 21.30 1.06 5.38
C VAL A 491 22.76 1.22 5.01
N ALA A 492 23.06 2.08 4.03
CA ALA A 492 24.42 2.42 3.63
C ALA A 492 24.91 3.64 4.42
N ILE A 493 26.05 3.50 5.07
CA ILE A 493 26.77 4.53 5.80
C ILE A 493 28.09 4.77 5.09
N GLY A 494 28.38 6.03 4.76
CA GLY A 494 29.59 6.42 4.05
C GLY A 494 30.82 6.51 4.95
N PRO A 495 31.99 6.78 4.36
CA PRO A 495 33.26 6.85 5.10
C PRO A 495 33.29 7.96 6.17
N THR A 496 32.47 9.00 6.01
CA THR A 496 32.31 10.07 7.00
C THR A 496 31.49 9.65 8.22
N GLY A 497 30.87 8.47 8.19
CA GLY A 497 29.91 8.02 9.21
C GLY A 497 28.49 8.53 9.00
N ARG A 498 28.25 9.30 7.93
CA ARG A 498 26.91 9.80 7.55
C ARG A 498 26.15 8.76 6.75
N THR A 499 24.83 8.74 6.93
CA THR A 499 23.94 7.88 6.15
C THR A 499 23.91 8.35 4.71
N ILE A 500 24.19 7.44 3.78
CA ILE A 500 24.09 7.69 2.34
C ILE A 500 22.65 7.41 1.90
N THR A 501 22.14 6.20 2.20
CA THR A 501 20.77 5.81 1.84
C THR A 501 20.23 4.74 2.78
N THR A 502 18.94 4.77 3.05
CA THR A 502 18.21 3.71 3.77
C THR A 502 17.58 2.68 2.84
N GLN A 503 17.79 2.79 1.52
CA GLN A 503 17.22 1.94 0.48
C GLN A 503 18.24 0.94 -0.10
N ALA A 504 19.41 0.79 0.52
CA ALA A 504 20.49 -0.06 0.01
C ALA A 504 20.09 -1.53 -0.20
N ARG A 505 19.02 -2.01 0.43
CA ARG A 505 18.51 -3.37 0.21
C ARG A 505 18.05 -3.55 -1.22
N ASP A 506 17.27 -2.61 -1.72
CA ASP A 506 16.68 -2.68 -3.06
C ASP A 506 17.77 -2.45 -4.11
N LEU A 507 18.65 -1.48 -3.87
CA LEU A 507 19.81 -1.22 -4.73
C LEU A 507 20.70 -2.46 -4.93
N VAL A 508 20.99 -3.21 -3.86
CA VAL A 508 21.74 -4.48 -3.97
C VAL A 508 20.89 -5.57 -4.62
N ALA A 509 19.57 -5.60 -4.37
CA ALA A 509 18.70 -6.60 -4.97
C ALA A 509 18.61 -6.47 -6.49
N ASP A 510 18.63 -5.23 -6.98
CA ASP A 510 18.39 -4.84 -8.37
C ASP A 510 19.70 -4.70 -9.16
N HIS A 511 20.75 -4.10 -8.56
CA HIS A 511 22.01 -3.80 -9.25
C HIS A 511 23.23 -4.50 -8.62
N GLY A 512 23.06 -5.30 -7.57
CA GLY A 512 24.16 -6.05 -6.95
C GLY A 512 25.32 -5.16 -6.49
N ALA A 513 26.54 -5.48 -6.94
CA ALA A 513 27.75 -4.74 -6.61
C ALA A 513 27.85 -3.38 -7.31
N ASP A 514 27.14 -3.19 -8.43
CA ASP A 514 27.26 -1.99 -9.26
C ASP A 514 26.59 -0.77 -8.63
N ALA A 515 25.68 -1.01 -7.66
CA ALA A 515 25.11 0.01 -6.80
C ALA A 515 26.15 0.71 -5.91
N TYR A 516 27.31 0.10 -5.64
CA TYR A 516 28.37 0.70 -4.83
C TYR A 516 28.95 1.96 -5.52
N PRO A 517 29.18 3.09 -4.81
CA PRO A 517 29.16 3.29 -3.35
C PRO A 517 27.80 3.71 -2.74
N PHE A 518 26.69 3.42 -3.42
CA PHE A 518 25.32 3.71 -3.01
C PHE A 518 24.96 5.19 -2.91
N THR A 519 25.78 6.08 -3.50
CA THR A 519 25.56 7.52 -3.50
C THR A 519 24.51 7.92 -4.54
N ASP A 520 23.86 9.07 -4.32
CA ASP A 520 22.86 9.60 -5.26
C ASP A 520 23.46 9.82 -6.65
N GLU A 521 24.71 10.26 -6.76
CA GLU A 521 25.39 10.41 -8.05
C GLU A 521 25.55 9.06 -8.76
N ARG A 522 25.89 8.00 -8.02
CA ARG A 522 26.03 6.65 -8.59
C ARG A 522 24.67 6.11 -9.05
N LEU A 523 23.61 6.40 -8.31
CA LEU A 523 22.26 6.00 -8.69
C LEU A 523 21.80 6.72 -9.96
N GLN A 524 22.07 8.02 -10.07
CA GLN A 524 21.79 8.77 -11.29
C GLN A 524 22.56 8.23 -12.50
N GLU A 525 23.81 7.79 -12.33
CA GLU A 525 24.57 7.13 -13.39
C GLU A 525 23.90 5.81 -13.84
N ILE A 526 23.46 4.99 -12.90
CA ILE A 526 22.78 3.72 -13.17
C ILE A 526 21.45 3.99 -13.90
N GLU A 527 20.62 4.89 -13.37
CA GLU A 527 19.34 5.28 -13.97
C GLU A 527 19.52 5.86 -15.38
N ALA A 528 20.51 6.72 -15.59
CA ALA A 528 20.82 7.26 -16.91
C ALA A 528 21.14 6.15 -17.92
N GLN A 529 21.86 5.10 -17.51
CA GLN A 529 22.12 3.95 -18.37
C GLN A 529 20.85 3.16 -18.71
N TYR A 530 19.88 3.07 -17.80
CA TYR A 530 18.57 2.48 -18.09
C TYR A 530 17.73 3.34 -19.05
N GLU A 531 17.73 4.67 -18.84
CA GLU A 531 16.97 5.60 -19.69
C GLU A 531 17.54 5.74 -21.10
N MET A 532 18.85 5.52 -21.29
CA MET A 532 19.49 5.51 -22.61
C MET A 532 18.86 4.49 -23.57
N ALA A 533 18.31 3.38 -23.06
CA ALA A 533 17.63 2.37 -23.88
C ALA A 533 16.29 2.85 -24.46
N LYS A 534 15.62 3.86 -23.88
CA LYS A 534 14.33 4.36 -24.40
C LYS A 534 14.41 4.98 -25.80
N GLY A 535 15.63 5.29 -26.26
CA GLY A 535 15.89 5.81 -27.62
C GLY A 535 16.46 4.78 -28.60
N TRP A 536 16.75 3.55 -28.15
CA TRP A 536 17.33 2.50 -28.98
C TRP A 536 16.25 1.58 -29.56
N PRO A 537 16.46 0.99 -30.75
CA PRO A 537 15.51 0.04 -31.31
C PRO A 537 15.49 -1.27 -30.50
N ASP A 538 14.32 -1.87 -30.34
CA ASP A 538 14.17 -3.17 -29.63
C ASP A 538 14.92 -4.31 -30.33
N LYS A 539 15.08 -4.20 -31.66
CA LYS A 539 15.82 -5.14 -32.51
C LYS A 539 16.52 -4.41 -33.65
N LEU A 540 17.67 -4.93 -34.07
CA LEU A 540 18.34 -4.46 -35.28
C LEU A 540 19.07 -5.61 -35.99
N SER A 541 19.25 -5.47 -37.30
CA SER A 541 20.16 -6.31 -38.07
C SER A 541 21.55 -5.67 -38.11
N HIS A 542 22.61 -6.46 -37.97
CA HIS A 542 23.97 -5.95 -37.92
C HIS A 542 24.89 -6.69 -38.89
N ALA A 543 25.83 -6.00 -39.55
CA ALA A 543 26.69 -6.59 -40.59
C ALA A 543 27.64 -7.68 -40.05
N LEU A 544 27.98 -7.64 -38.76
CA LEU A 544 28.78 -8.69 -38.11
C LEU A 544 27.94 -9.95 -37.78
N HIS A 545 26.62 -9.88 -37.90
CA HIS A 545 25.70 -10.98 -37.60
C HIS A 545 24.43 -10.87 -38.45
N GLU A 546 24.52 -11.31 -39.71
CA GLU A 546 23.43 -11.19 -40.71
C GLU A 546 22.37 -12.28 -40.60
N GLU A 547 22.64 -13.37 -39.89
CA GLU A 547 21.78 -14.56 -39.84
C GLU A 547 20.52 -14.33 -38.99
N HIS A 548 20.65 -13.54 -37.91
CA HIS A 548 19.55 -13.22 -36.99
C HIS A 548 19.54 -11.74 -36.60
N GLU A 549 18.36 -11.22 -36.27
CA GLU A 549 18.25 -9.91 -35.65
C GLU A 549 18.75 -9.97 -34.20
N LEU A 550 19.53 -8.97 -33.82
CA LEU A 550 19.99 -8.78 -32.45
C LEU A 550 18.88 -8.07 -31.66
N ALA A 551 18.47 -8.65 -30.54
CA ALA A 551 17.51 -8.03 -29.63
C ALA A 551 18.24 -7.18 -28.59
N LEU A 552 17.66 -6.03 -28.24
CA LEU A 552 18.14 -5.24 -27.11
C LEU A 552 17.83 -5.98 -25.81
N THR A 553 18.84 -6.52 -25.17
CA THR A 553 18.73 -7.35 -23.97
C THR A 553 19.59 -6.77 -22.85
N GLN A 554 19.26 -7.14 -21.61
CA GLN A 554 20.03 -6.75 -20.44
C GLN A 554 21.00 -7.85 -20.02
N HIS A 555 22.28 -7.49 -19.90
CA HIS A 555 23.34 -8.38 -19.43
C HIS A 555 24.13 -7.69 -18.30
N GLN A 556 24.45 -8.41 -17.21
CA GLN A 556 25.27 -7.84 -16.14
C GLN A 556 26.70 -7.53 -16.62
N ILE A 557 27.32 -8.52 -17.27
CA ILE A 557 28.63 -8.42 -17.91
C ILE A 557 28.59 -9.33 -19.14
N TYR A 558 29.13 -8.88 -20.26
CA TYR A 558 29.32 -9.68 -21.49
C TYR A 558 30.60 -9.24 -22.21
N LYS A 559 31.02 -10.00 -23.21
CA LYS A 559 32.13 -9.61 -24.08
C LYS A 559 31.54 -9.21 -25.43
N CYS A 560 31.88 -8.02 -25.91
CA CYS A 560 31.35 -7.55 -27.19
C CYS A 560 32.10 -8.23 -28.36
N ASP A 561 31.38 -8.95 -29.22
CA ASP A 561 31.96 -9.61 -30.39
C ASP A 561 32.47 -8.65 -31.48
N GLY A 562 32.07 -7.38 -31.42
CA GLY A 562 32.48 -6.35 -32.36
C GLY A 562 33.83 -5.70 -32.03
N CYS A 563 34.13 -5.51 -30.74
CA CYS A 563 35.35 -4.80 -30.30
C CYS A 563 36.21 -5.57 -29.30
N ASP A 564 35.78 -6.75 -28.88
CA ASP A 564 36.43 -7.64 -27.91
C ASP A 564 36.58 -7.05 -26.48
N GLU A 565 35.94 -5.91 -26.20
CA GLU A 565 35.90 -5.26 -24.88
C GLU A 565 34.72 -5.75 -24.03
N GLU A 566 34.87 -5.64 -22.70
CA GLU A 566 33.81 -5.96 -21.72
C GLU A 566 32.64 -4.95 -21.84
N GLY A 567 31.41 -5.45 -21.82
CA GLY A 567 30.17 -4.68 -21.83
C GLY A 567 29.33 -4.89 -20.59
N HIS A 568 28.50 -3.89 -20.28
CA HIS A 568 27.63 -3.88 -19.10
C HIS A 568 26.24 -3.36 -19.43
N VAL A 569 25.27 -3.84 -18.66
CA VAL A 569 23.85 -3.41 -18.62
C VAL A 569 23.05 -3.73 -19.88
N TRP A 570 23.38 -3.16 -21.03
CA TRP A 570 22.65 -3.31 -22.28
C TRP A 570 23.53 -3.89 -23.37
N ALA A 571 22.99 -4.84 -24.14
CA ALA A 571 23.61 -5.45 -25.30
C ALA A 571 22.59 -5.60 -26.43
N PHE A 572 23.07 -5.65 -27.67
CA PHE A 572 22.31 -6.18 -28.79
C PHE A 572 22.74 -7.64 -28.97
N SER A 573 21.87 -8.57 -28.63
CA SER A 573 22.23 -9.98 -28.46
C SER A 573 21.41 -10.92 -29.33
N CYS A 574 22.06 -11.98 -29.81
CA CYS A 574 21.41 -13.15 -30.41
C CYS A 574 21.58 -14.36 -29.48
N GLU A 575 20.49 -14.80 -28.84
CA GLU A 575 20.53 -15.99 -27.98
C GLU A 575 20.85 -17.28 -28.75
N GLU A 576 20.43 -17.39 -30.02
CA GLU A 576 20.67 -18.60 -30.82
C GLU A 576 22.15 -18.80 -31.16
N CYS A 577 22.90 -17.70 -31.24
CA CYS A 577 24.29 -17.70 -31.68
C CYS A 577 25.29 -17.32 -30.59
N ASP A 578 24.82 -16.97 -29.38
CA ASP A 578 25.65 -16.47 -28.27
C ASP A 578 26.54 -15.30 -28.73
N PHE A 579 25.91 -14.32 -29.38
CA PHE A 579 26.57 -13.18 -30.00
C PHE A 579 26.04 -11.89 -29.38
N ASP A 580 26.93 -11.08 -28.81
CA ASP A 580 26.61 -9.86 -28.07
C ASP A 580 27.38 -8.65 -28.63
N LEU A 581 26.69 -7.54 -28.90
CA LEU A 581 27.32 -6.27 -29.25
C LEU A 581 27.03 -5.19 -28.22
N HIS A 582 28.03 -4.33 -27.97
CA HIS A 582 27.75 -3.06 -27.29
C HIS A 582 26.71 -2.25 -28.07
N PRO A 583 25.84 -1.50 -27.40
CA PRO A 583 24.94 -0.55 -28.05
C PRO A 583 25.68 0.42 -28.98
N LYS A 584 26.87 0.90 -28.58
CA LYS A 584 27.74 1.72 -29.45
C LYS A 584 28.19 0.97 -30.71
N CYS A 585 28.60 -0.29 -30.57
CA CYS A 585 29.10 -1.12 -31.68
C CYS A 585 27.98 -1.52 -32.64
N ALA A 586 26.75 -1.63 -32.14
CA ALA A 586 25.58 -1.99 -32.93
C ALA A 586 24.92 -0.78 -33.63
N LEU A 587 25.05 0.43 -33.07
CA LEU A 587 24.36 1.64 -33.53
C LEU A 587 25.26 2.64 -34.28
N GLU A 588 26.59 2.60 -34.09
CA GLU A 588 27.55 3.43 -34.80
C GLU A 588 28.26 2.61 -35.91
N ASP A 589 27.61 2.53 -37.07
CA ASP A 589 28.04 1.99 -38.38
C ASP A 589 29.45 1.35 -38.49
N GLY A 590 29.48 0.02 -38.67
CA GLY A 590 30.06 -0.63 -39.86
C GLY A 590 31.32 -0.04 -40.52
N LYS A 591 32.39 0.24 -39.77
CA LYS A 591 33.76 0.35 -40.32
C LYS A 591 34.62 -0.75 -39.74
N GLY A 592 34.72 -1.85 -40.49
CA GLY A 592 35.80 -2.80 -40.30
C GLY A 592 37.15 -2.09 -40.44
N THR A 593 38.09 -2.46 -39.59
CA THR A 593 39.51 -2.33 -39.90
C THR A 593 40.04 -3.74 -40.11
N GLU A 594 40.06 -4.14 -41.38
CA GLU A 594 41.00 -5.14 -41.87
C GLU A 594 42.42 -4.70 -41.54
N ASP A 595 43.25 -5.66 -41.15
CA ASP A 595 44.70 -5.55 -41.08
C ASP A 595 45.27 -5.04 -42.39
N ASP A 596 45.90 -3.87 -42.38
CA ASP A 596 46.95 -3.52 -43.34
C ASP A 596 48.14 -2.95 -42.58
N ALA A 597 49.20 -3.75 -42.51
CA ALA A 597 50.50 -3.33 -42.02
C ALA A 597 51.13 -2.35 -43.01
N MET A 598 51.50 -1.15 -42.54
CA MET A 598 52.72 -0.47 -42.98
C MET A 598 53.17 0.61 -41.99
N ASP A 599 54.46 0.56 -41.69
CA ASP A 599 55.25 1.32 -40.72
C ASP A 599 55.27 2.85 -40.88
N GLU A 600 55.52 3.49 -39.73
CA GLU A 600 56.28 4.74 -39.49
C GLU A 600 55.88 6.04 -40.25
N GLU A 601 55.30 7.02 -39.54
CA GLU A 601 55.99 8.24 -39.07
C GLU A 601 55.04 9.22 -38.32
N LYS A 602 55.66 10.13 -37.57
CA LYS A 602 55.15 10.98 -36.47
C LYS A 602 54.31 12.21 -36.87
N PRO A 603 53.70 12.94 -35.90
CA PRO A 603 52.52 13.78 -36.09
C PRO A 603 52.84 15.26 -36.38
N GLU A 604 51.85 16.00 -36.90
CA GLU A 604 51.37 17.31 -36.38
C GLU A 604 50.50 18.02 -37.43
N GLU A 605 49.23 18.29 -37.12
CA GLU A 605 48.49 19.41 -37.71
C GLU A 605 47.84 20.21 -36.56
N GLY A 606 48.55 21.24 -36.11
CA GLY A 606 48.06 22.23 -35.15
C GLY A 606 47.31 23.37 -35.84
N TRP A 607 46.22 23.82 -35.24
CA TRP A 607 45.51 25.03 -35.65
C TRP A 607 46.23 26.26 -35.11
N ILE A 608 46.48 27.26 -35.97
CA ILE A 608 47.00 28.57 -35.53
C ILE A 608 45.83 29.55 -35.50
N CYS A 609 45.57 30.12 -34.32
CA CYS A 609 44.51 31.10 -34.10
C CYS A 609 45.11 32.43 -33.63
N ASP A 610 44.87 33.51 -34.36
CA ASP A 610 45.16 34.88 -33.90
C ASP A 610 43.86 35.59 -33.51
N GLY A 611 43.39 35.25 -32.30
CA GLY A 611 42.43 36.02 -31.53
C GLY A 611 40.98 36.05 -32.01
N LYS A 612 40.66 35.98 -33.32
CA LYS A 612 39.26 35.99 -33.82
C LYS A 612 38.95 35.18 -35.08
N VAL A 613 39.92 34.59 -35.77
CA VAL A 613 39.69 33.63 -36.87
C VAL A 613 40.82 32.60 -36.89
N CYS A 614 40.51 31.31 -37.08
CA CYS A 614 41.48 30.24 -37.23
C CYS A 614 41.53 29.76 -38.68
N PHE A 615 42.72 29.44 -39.18
CA PHE A 615 42.93 28.83 -40.49
C PHE A 615 43.78 27.57 -40.34
N LYS A 616 43.57 26.59 -41.22
CA LYS A 616 44.39 25.40 -41.31
C LYS A 616 45.76 25.80 -41.89
N ALA A 617 46.85 25.51 -41.16
CA ALA A 617 48.21 25.71 -41.65
C ALA A 617 48.56 24.67 -42.71
#